data_AF-A0A7R7ALM9-F1
#
_entry.id   AF-A0A7R7ALM9-F1
#
_cell.length_a   1.000
_cell.length_b   1.000
_cell.length_c   1.000
_cell.angle_alpha   90.00
_cell.angle_beta   90.00
_cell.angle_gamma   90.00
#
_symmetry.space_group_name_H-M   'P 1'
#
loop_
_entity.id
_entity.type
_entity.pdbx_description
1 polymer ?
#
loop_
_entity_poly.entity_id
_entity_poly.type
_entity_poly.pdbx_seq_one_letter_code
_entity_poly.pdbx_strand_id
1 'polypeptide(L)'
;MQEPRDIAARRLSIIIEQYVGARKRRYDFVSTDQAARVIRRILKPADPALSDRKLDDMVAALAVKNGLAVVFDRGVRAPTEGTEADLNRKEPTMRAATETPDVAGAVDAILGTQTAPLSQITPLSMSAVISLLRERTGTKRSDADLEGLIAKKAAVQDVHLSRGD
;
A
#
# COMPACT_ATOMS: atom_id res chain seq x y z
N MET A 1 3.87 -42.51 12.96
CA MET A 1 4.67 -41.27 12.80
C MET A 1 3.70 -40.17 12.45
N GLN A 2 3.74 -39.01 13.11
CA GLN A 2 2.93 -37.86 12.70
C GLN A 2 3.54 -37.28 11.44
N GLU A 3 2.72 -37.07 10.40
CA GLU A 3 3.18 -36.49 9.15
C GLU A 3 3.69 -35.06 9.41
N PRO A 4 4.78 -34.62 8.75
CA PRO A 4 5.35 -33.28 8.96
C PRO A 4 4.35 -32.15 8.69
N ARG A 5 3.32 -32.40 7.86
CA ARG A 5 2.21 -31.47 7.59
C ARG A 5 1.29 -31.28 8.80
N ASP A 6 1.02 -32.33 9.57
CA ASP A 6 0.16 -32.26 10.75
C ASP A 6 0.82 -31.45 11.87
N ILE A 7 2.15 -31.59 11.99
CA ILE A 7 2.96 -30.81 12.93
C ILE A 7 2.97 -29.33 12.55
N ALA A 8 3.13 -29.01 11.26
CA ALA A 8 3.09 -27.64 10.76
C ALA A 8 1.71 -26.99 10.96
N ALA A 9 0.63 -27.71 10.65
CA ALA A 9 -0.74 -27.25 10.86
C ALA A 9 -1.04 -26.99 12.35
N ARG A 10 -0.58 -27.88 13.24
CA ARG A 10 -0.77 -27.70 14.69
C ARG A 10 0.01 -26.50 15.23
N ARG A 11 1.25 -26.30 14.76
CA ARG A 11 2.07 -25.14 15.11
C ARG A 11 1.43 -23.83 14.64
N LEU A 12 0.88 -23.82 13.43
CA LEU A 12 0.17 -22.66 12.89
C LEU A 12 -1.03 -22.29 13.77
N SER A 13 -1.86 -23.26 14.15
CA SER A 13 -3.01 -23.03 15.03
C SER A 13 -2.59 -22.42 16.39
N ILE A 14 -1.54 -22.95 17.01
CA ILE A 14 -1.00 -22.42 18.28
C ILE A 14 -0.57 -20.96 18.14
N ILE A 15 0.12 -20.61 17.05
CA ILE A 15 0.62 -19.25 16.84
C ILE A 15 -0.54 -18.28 16.58
N ILE A 16 -1.55 -18.68 15.79
CA ILE A 16 -2.76 -17.87 15.56
C ILE A 16 -3.47 -17.63 16.89
N GLU A 17 -3.59 -18.65 17.73
CA GLU A 17 -4.21 -18.54 19.05
C GLU A 17 -3.45 -17.60 19.99
N GLN A 18 -2.12 -17.74 20.05
CA GLN A 18 -1.28 -16.83 20.81
C GLN A 18 -1.41 -15.39 20.33
N TYR A 19 -1.41 -15.17 19.01
CA TYR A 19 -1.55 -13.84 18.43
C TYR A 19 -2.90 -13.21 18.79
N VAL A 20 -4.01 -13.91 18.51
CA VAL A 20 -5.37 -13.39 18.79
C VAL A 20 -5.59 -13.21 20.28
N GLY A 21 -5.13 -14.17 21.10
CA GLY A 21 -5.23 -14.10 22.56
C GLY A 21 -4.43 -12.95 23.15
N ALA A 22 -3.23 -12.66 22.63
CA ALA A 22 -2.45 -11.50 23.03
C ALA A 22 -3.11 -10.19 22.57
N ARG A 23 -3.65 -10.17 21.35
CA ARG A 23 -4.32 -9.00 20.78
C ARG A 23 -5.54 -8.60 21.61
N LYS A 24 -6.35 -9.57 22.02
CA LYS A 24 -7.55 -9.37 22.87
C LYS A 24 -7.27 -8.61 24.16
N ARG A 25 -6.07 -8.73 24.72
CA ARG A 25 -5.73 -8.06 26.00
C ARG A 25 -5.57 -6.55 25.85
N ARG A 26 -5.34 -6.04 24.64
CA ARG A 26 -4.95 -4.64 24.40
C ARG A 26 -5.77 -3.95 23.32
N TYR A 27 -6.50 -4.71 22.50
CA TYR A 27 -7.25 -4.21 21.36
C TYR A 27 -8.56 -4.98 21.22
N ASP A 28 -9.56 -4.31 20.68
CA ASP A 28 -10.90 -4.81 20.35
C ASP A 28 -11.01 -5.34 18.92
N PHE A 29 -9.94 -5.21 18.12
CA PHE A 29 -9.89 -5.68 16.73
C PHE A 29 -8.60 -6.41 16.33
N VAL A 30 -8.71 -7.16 15.23
CA VAL A 30 -7.61 -7.84 14.54
C VAL A 30 -7.55 -7.39 13.08
N SER A 31 -6.37 -6.93 12.64
CA SER A 31 -6.04 -6.68 11.22
C SER A 31 -5.47 -7.95 10.60
N THR A 32 -5.99 -8.35 9.43
CA THR A 32 -5.51 -9.55 8.73
C THR A 32 -4.11 -9.36 8.16
N ASP A 33 -3.77 -8.16 7.68
CA ASP A 33 -2.43 -7.83 7.19
C ASP A 33 -1.37 -7.86 8.32
N GLN A 34 -1.68 -7.28 9.48
CA GLN A 34 -0.79 -7.33 10.65
C GLN A 34 -0.65 -8.76 11.17
N ALA A 35 -1.75 -9.50 11.26
CA ALA A 35 -1.75 -10.89 11.70
C ALA A 35 -0.85 -11.75 10.80
N ALA A 36 -1.05 -11.66 9.48
CA ALA A 36 -0.29 -12.45 8.53
C ALA A 36 1.20 -12.17 8.59
N ARG A 37 1.63 -10.91 8.71
CA ARG A 37 3.05 -10.57 8.87
C ARG A 37 3.66 -11.17 10.13
N VAL A 38 2.98 -11.05 11.28
CA VAL A 38 3.48 -11.58 12.55
C VAL A 38 3.54 -13.09 12.51
N ILE A 39 2.47 -13.75 12.06
CA ILE A 39 2.38 -15.21 12.02
C ILE A 39 3.43 -15.78 11.07
N ARG A 40 3.58 -15.23 9.85
CA ARG A 40 4.59 -15.69 8.87
C ARG A 40 6.03 -15.45 9.35
N ARG A 41 6.28 -14.40 10.14
CA ARG A 41 7.61 -14.18 10.74
C ARG A 41 7.99 -15.27 11.74
N ILE A 42 7.01 -15.77 12.48
CA ILE A 42 7.19 -16.82 13.50
C ILE A 42 7.20 -18.23 12.84
N LEU A 43 6.41 -18.41 11.79
CA LEU A 43 6.33 -19.65 11.02
C LEU A 43 7.52 -19.76 10.05
N LYS A 44 8.67 -20.22 10.54
CA LYS A 44 9.79 -20.65 9.70
C LYS A 44 10.02 -22.17 9.78
N PRO A 45 10.13 -22.88 8.63
CA PRO A 45 9.88 -22.39 7.27
C PRO A 45 8.39 -22.14 7.02
N ALA A 46 8.09 -21.16 6.15
CA ALA A 46 6.72 -20.86 5.75
C ALA A 46 6.17 -22.05 4.95
N ASP A 47 5.01 -22.58 5.36
CA ASP A 47 4.34 -23.62 4.60
C ASP A 47 3.91 -23.05 3.22
N PRO A 48 4.48 -23.53 2.10
CA PRO A 48 4.16 -23.03 0.77
C PRO A 48 2.69 -23.32 0.37
N ALA A 49 2.01 -24.23 1.06
CA ALA A 49 0.59 -24.50 0.84
C ALA A 49 -0.36 -23.52 1.58
N LEU A 50 0.17 -22.67 2.47
CA LEU A 50 -0.65 -21.70 3.21
C LEU A 50 -0.88 -20.45 2.38
N SER A 51 -2.00 -20.42 1.66
CA SER A 51 -2.46 -19.23 0.96
C SER A 51 -2.80 -18.10 1.95
N ASP A 52 -2.64 -16.86 1.48
CA ASP A 52 -2.94 -15.67 2.27
C ASP A 52 -4.38 -15.63 2.73
N ARG A 53 -5.32 -15.91 1.81
CA ARG A 53 -6.74 -15.97 2.11
C ARG A 53 -7.07 -17.01 3.19
N LYS A 54 -6.45 -18.20 3.12
CA LYS A 54 -6.66 -19.25 4.12
C LYS A 54 -6.16 -18.83 5.50
N LEU A 55 -5.02 -18.14 5.57
CA LEU A 55 -4.51 -17.60 6.82
C LEU A 55 -5.45 -16.52 7.39
N ASP A 56 -5.92 -15.61 6.54
CA ASP A 56 -6.84 -14.56 6.92
C ASP A 56 -8.16 -15.14 7.47
N ASP A 57 -8.72 -16.17 6.82
CA ASP A 57 -9.93 -16.87 7.27
C ASP A 57 -9.73 -17.53 8.65
N MET A 58 -8.59 -18.18 8.88
CA MET A 58 -8.28 -18.81 10.18
C MET A 58 -8.15 -17.77 11.30
N VAL A 59 -7.51 -16.64 11.02
CA VAL A 59 -7.39 -15.52 11.95
C VAL A 59 -8.76 -14.92 12.24
N ALA A 60 -9.57 -14.67 11.21
CA ALA A 60 -10.90 -14.11 11.33
C ALA A 60 -11.82 -15.01 12.17
N ALA A 61 -11.84 -16.31 11.88
CA ALA A 61 -12.64 -17.28 12.65
C ALA A 61 -12.29 -17.26 14.14
N LEU A 62 -10.99 -17.20 14.46
CA LEU A 62 -10.57 -17.17 15.86
C LEU A 62 -10.82 -15.83 16.54
N ALA A 63 -10.66 -14.71 15.82
CA ALA A 63 -10.98 -13.37 16.30
C ALA A 63 -12.46 -13.24 16.65
N VAL A 64 -13.36 -13.68 15.77
CA VAL A 64 -14.82 -13.71 16.00
C VAL A 64 -15.16 -14.55 17.22
N LYS A 65 -14.59 -15.76 17.32
CA LYS A 65 -14.78 -16.63 18.50
C LYS A 65 -14.34 -15.95 19.80
N ASN A 66 -13.37 -15.05 19.73
CA ASN A 66 -12.84 -14.33 20.88
C ASN A 66 -13.53 -12.98 21.17
N GLY A 67 -14.52 -12.60 20.37
CA GLY A 67 -15.26 -11.33 20.50
C GLY A 67 -14.49 -10.12 19.97
N LEU A 68 -13.57 -10.31 19.02
CA LEU A 68 -12.82 -9.24 18.38
C LEU A 68 -13.39 -8.91 17.00
N ALA A 69 -13.43 -7.62 16.67
CA ALA A 69 -13.72 -7.17 15.32
C ALA A 69 -12.58 -7.60 14.36
N VAL A 70 -12.92 -7.84 13.10
CA VAL A 70 -11.95 -8.24 12.06
C VAL A 70 -11.89 -7.18 10.99
N VAL A 71 -10.69 -6.71 10.68
CA VAL A 71 -10.41 -5.74 9.62
C VAL A 71 -9.63 -6.45 8.51
N PHE A 72 -10.23 -6.53 7.32
CA PHE A 72 -9.58 -7.06 6.11
C PHE A 72 -8.86 -5.93 5.37
N ASP A 73 -7.67 -5.57 5.84
CA ASP A 73 -6.83 -4.49 5.32
C ASP A 73 -5.76 -4.96 4.32
N ARG A 74 -5.72 -6.27 4.07
CA ARG A 74 -4.78 -6.91 3.17
C ARG A 74 -5.13 -6.61 1.71
N GLY A 75 -4.25 -5.89 1.02
CA GLY A 75 -4.46 -5.39 -0.35
C GLY A 75 -4.75 -3.88 -0.44
N VAL A 76 -5.00 -3.20 0.69
CA VAL A 76 -5.09 -1.72 0.75
C VAL A 76 -3.70 -1.08 0.64
N ARG A 77 -2.65 -1.84 1.00
CA ARG A 77 -1.26 -1.53 0.64
C ARG A 77 -0.88 -2.34 -0.59
N ALA A 78 -0.70 -1.66 -1.73
CA ALA A 78 0.12 -2.17 -2.82
C ALA A 78 1.48 -2.63 -2.25
N PRO A 79 2.13 -3.64 -2.84
CA PRO A 79 3.42 -4.13 -2.36
C PRO A 79 4.45 -3.01 -2.51
N THR A 80 4.70 -2.28 -1.43
CA THR A 80 5.82 -1.38 -1.29
C THR A 80 7.00 -2.26 -0.89
N GLU A 81 7.68 -2.80 -1.90
CA GLU A 81 9.10 -3.07 -1.71
C GLU A 81 9.76 -1.74 -1.28
N GLY A 82 10.33 -1.78 -0.08
CA GLY A 82 11.33 -0.84 0.41
C GLY A 82 10.98 0.64 0.32
N THR A 83 10.46 1.20 1.42
CA THR A 83 11.24 2.23 2.15
C THR A 83 10.61 2.51 3.50
N GLU A 84 11.47 2.45 4.51
CA GLU A 84 11.23 2.98 5.83
C GLU A 84 11.00 4.49 5.75
N ALA A 85 9.77 4.95 6.01
CA ALA A 85 9.40 6.31 6.41
C ALA A 85 7.87 6.26 6.56
N ASP A 86 7.20 6.76 7.58
CA ASP A 86 7.53 7.75 8.57
C ASP A 86 6.53 7.51 9.71
N LEU A 87 7.03 7.33 10.94
CA LEU A 87 6.17 7.12 12.11
C LEU A 87 5.70 8.49 12.62
N ASN A 88 4.86 9.19 11.88
CA ASN A 88 4.15 10.35 12.42
C ASN A 88 2.68 10.02 12.71
N ARG A 89 2.49 9.55 13.94
CA ARG A 89 1.22 9.43 14.64
C ARG A 89 0.53 10.80 14.71
N LYS A 90 -0.65 10.93 14.08
CA LYS A 90 -1.76 11.74 14.61
C LYS A 90 -3.10 11.03 14.39
N GLU A 91 -3.87 10.96 15.47
CA GLU A 91 -5.25 10.45 15.55
C GLU A 91 -6.19 11.09 14.52
N PRO A 92 -7.30 10.43 14.16
CA PRO A 92 -8.29 10.94 13.23
C PRO A 92 -9.12 12.02 13.94
N THR A 93 -8.59 13.24 13.99
CA THR A 93 -9.43 14.40 14.23
C THR A 93 -10.26 14.60 12.97
N MET A 94 -11.57 14.36 13.09
CA MET A 94 -12.61 14.86 12.19
C MET A 94 -12.19 16.20 11.57
N ARG A 95 -11.80 16.23 10.29
CA ARG A 95 -11.56 17.50 9.60
C ARG A 95 -12.04 17.43 8.16
N ALA A 96 -13.04 18.28 7.93
CA ALA A 96 -13.49 18.85 6.69
C ALA A 96 -12.47 18.73 5.55
N ALA A 97 -12.96 18.24 4.42
CA ALA A 97 -12.35 18.40 3.12
C ALA A 97 -12.07 19.88 2.85
N THR A 98 -10.84 20.30 3.08
CA THR A 98 -10.22 21.38 2.32
C THR A 98 -9.21 20.71 1.41
N GLU A 99 -9.71 20.19 0.29
CA GLU A 99 -8.90 19.68 -0.80
C GLU A 99 -8.11 20.85 -1.39
N THR A 100 -6.87 21.06 -0.91
CA THR A 100 -5.85 21.63 -1.79
C THR A 100 -5.40 20.49 -2.68
N PRO A 101 -5.72 20.49 -3.99
CA PRO A 101 -5.36 19.39 -4.85
C PRO A 101 -3.82 19.27 -4.92
N ASP A 102 -3.30 18.08 -4.61
CA ASP A 102 -1.86 17.82 -4.60
C ASP A 102 -1.30 17.73 -6.03
N VAL A 103 -1.00 18.91 -6.57
CA VAL A 103 -0.42 19.07 -7.91
C VAL A 103 0.95 18.37 -8.01
N ALA A 104 1.74 18.36 -6.95
CA ALA A 104 3.08 17.78 -6.96
C ALA A 104 3.04 16.25 -7.01
N GLY A 105 2.17 15.62 -6.21
CA GLY A 105 1.95 14.18 -6.24
C GLY A 105 1.31 13.72 -7.55
N ALA A 106 0.41 14.51 -8.14
CA ALA A 106 -0.16 14.20 -9.44
C ALA A 106 0.89 14.21 -10.56
N VAL A 107 1.86 15.13 -10.54
CA VAL A 107 2.99 15.13 -11.49
C VAL A 107 3.85 13.88 -11.31
N ASP A 108 4.18 13.50 -10.07
CA ASP A 108 4.97 12.29 -9.82
C ASP A 108 4.27 11.03 -10.32
N ALA A 109 2.94 10.94 -10.14
CA ALA A 109 2.15 9.82 -10.63
C ALA A 109 2.13 9.75 -12.16
N ILE A 110 1.99 10.89 -12.85
CA ILE A 110 1.98 10.95 -14.31
C ILE A 110 3.34 10.52 -14.88
N LEU A 111 4.44 11.03 -14.33
CA LEU A 111 5.79 10.67 -14.77
C LEU A 111 6.16 9.22 -14.42
N GLY A 112 5.80 8.75 -13.21
CA GLY A 112 6.12 7.41 -12.73
C GLY A 112 5.33 6.28 -13.41
N THR A 113 4.17 6.56 -14.02
CA THR A 113 3.43 5.57 -14.82
C THR A 113 4.13 5.18 -16.13
N GLN A 114 5.11 5.95 -16.61
CA GLN A 114 5.82 5.67 -17.87
C GLN A 114 7.19 5.00 -17.70
N THR A 115 7.72 4.92 -16.48
CA THR A 115 8.92 4.13 -16.19
C THR A 115 8.66 2.61 -16.15
N ALA A 116 7.43 2.16 -16.43
CA ALA A 116 7.08 0.75 -16.55
C ALA A 116 7.42 0.20 -17.96
N PRO A 117 8.08 -0.96 -18.08
CA PRO A 117 8.68 -1.39 -19.34
C PRO A 117 7.68 -2.10 -20.25
N LEU A 118 6.78 -1.39 -20.94
CA LEU A 118 5.98 -1.95 -22.06
C LEU A 118 5.60 -0.90 -23.11
N SER A 119 6.34 -0.91 -24.23
CA SER A 119 5.88 -0.78 -25.62
C SER A 119 5.06 0.43 -26.13
N GLN A 120 4.94 1.55 -25.43
CA GLN A 120 4.47 2.80 -26.03
C GLN A 120 5.29 4.01 -25.54
N ILE A 121 6.42 4.27 -26.18
CA ILE A 121 7.13 5.55 -26.03
C ILE A 121 6.37 6.56 -26.90
N THR A 122 5.23 7.02 -26.41
CA THR A 122 4.65 8.28 -26.90
C THR A 122 5.47 9.39 -26.27
N PRO A 123 6.19 10.23 -27.03
CA PRO A 123 6.95 11.33 -26.44
C PRO A 123 5.96 12.25 -25.71
N LEU A 124 6.08 12.31 -24.38
CA LEU A 124 5.29 13.22 -23.57
C LEU A 124 5.69 14.65 -23.95
N SER A 125 4.78 15.35 -24.62
CA SER A 125 4.87 16.80 -24.76
C SER A 125 4.51 17.45 -23.42
N MET A 126 5.23 18.52 -23.09
CA MET A 126 4.98 19.34 -21.90
C MET A 126 3.52 19.81 -21.80
N SER A 127 2.88 20.16 -22.92
CA SER A 127 1.47 20.56 -22.96
C SER A 127 0.50 19.43 -22.61
N ALA A 128 0.82 18.19 -22.99
CA ALA A 128 0.00 17.03 -22.66
C ALA A 128 0.03 16.73 -21.15
N VAL A 129 1.20 16.86 -20.52
CA VAL A 129 1.35 16.70 -19.07
C VAL A 129 0.55 17.78 -18.32
N ILE A 130 0.64 19.03 -18.76
CA ILE A 130 -0.13 20.15 -18.17
C ILE A 130 -1.63 19.91 -18.29
N SER A 131 -2.09 19.42 -19.45
CA SER A 131 -3.52 19.15 -19.70
C SER A 131 -4.04 18.04 -18.78
N LEU A 132 -3.31 16.93 -18.68
CA LEU A 132 -3.62 15.84 -17.75
C LEU A 132 -3.57 16.29 -16.29
N LEU A 133 -2.64 17.17 -15.94
CA LEU A 133 -2.52 17.72 -14.59
C LEU A 133 -3.73 18.57 -14.23
N ARG A 134 -4.21 19.42 -15.16
CA ARG A 134 -5.43 20.22 -14.99
C ARG A 134 -6.66 19.35 -14.87
N GLU A 135 -6.78 18.30 -15.69
CA GLU A 135 -7.89 17.35 -15.63
C GLU A 135 -7.95 16.63 -14.27
N ARG A 136 -6.80 16.16 -13.77
CA ARG A 136 -6.74 15.39 -12.51
C ARG A 136 -6.84 16.22 -11.26
N THR A 137 -6.36 17.47 -11.28
CA THR A 137 -6.20 18.29 -10.07
C THR A 137 -7.10 19.51 -10.03
N GLY A 138 -7.70 19.92 -11.16
CA GLY A 138 -8.46 21.17 -11.25
C GLY A 138 -7.61 22.42 -10.97
N THR A 139 -6.27 22.31 -11.05
CA THR A 139 -5.36 23.40 -10.69
C THR A 139 -5.56 24.63 -11.58
N LYS A 140 -5.58 25.81 -10.95
CA LYS A 140 -5.64 27.13 -11.62
C LYS A 140 -4.26 27.80 -11.73
N ARG A 141 -3.18 27.08 -11.39
CA ARG A 141 -1.80 27.59 -11.53
C ARG A 141 -1.50 27.96 -12.98
N SER A 142 -0.62 28.94 -13.18
CA SER A 142 -0.13 29.34 -14.51
C SER A 142 0.71 28.24 -15.14
N ASP A 143 0.69 28.14 -16.46
CA ASP A 143 1.46 27.12 -17.19
C ASP A 143 2.95 27.21 -16.87
N ALA A 144 3.53 28.40 -16.75
CA ALA A 144 4.94 28.58 -16.36
C ALA A 144 5.30 27.97 -14.98
N ASP A 145 4.37 27.98 -14.02
CA ASP A 145 4.58 27.35 -12.71
C ASP A 145 4.52 25.82 -12.82
N LEU A 146 3.58 25.32 -13.63
CA LEU A 146 3.42 23.90 -13.90
C LEU A 146 4.61 23.34 -14.68
N GLU A 147 5.10 24.07 -15.69
CA GLU A 147 6.30 23.73 -16.45
C GLU A 147 7.53 23.64 -15.54
N GLY A 148 7.73 24.63 -14.67
CA GLY A 148 8.84 24.62 -13.72
C GLY A 148 8.78 23.43 -12.77
N LEU A 149 7.58 23.08 -12.29
CA LEU A 149 7.37 21.92 -11.41
C LEU A 149 7.61 20.59 -12.15
N ILE A 150 7.08 20.47 -13.37
CA ILE A 150 7.19 19.27 -14.21
C ILE A 150 8.66 19.06 -14.61
N ALA A 151 9.36 20.10 -15.08
CA ALA A 151 10.76 20.01 -15.46
C ALA A 151 11.65 19.59 -14.28
N LYS A 152 11.39 20.15 -13.09
CA LYS A 152 12.12 19.78 -11.87
C LYS A 152 11.91 18.31 -11.49
N LYS A 153 10.69 17.80 -11.59
CA LYS A 153 10.37 16.41 -11.25
C LYS A 153 10.84 15.42 -12.32
N ALA A 154 10.72 15.78 -13.59
CA ALA A 154 11.23 14.99 -14.71
C ALA A 154 12.75 14.81 -14.63
N ALA A 155 13.50 15.87 -14.27
CA ALA A 155 14.94 15.77 -14.05
C ALA A 155 15.33 14.83 -12.90
N VAL A 156 14.53 14.77 -11.83
CA VAL A 156 14.75 13.85 -10.71
C VAL A 156 14.45 12.40 -11.11
N GLN A 157 13.51 12.18 -12.03
CA GLN A 157 13.09 10.86 -12.51
C GLN A 157 13.79 10.41 -13.80
N ASP A 158 14.76 11.19 -14.30
CA ASP A 158 15.48 10.96 -15.57
C ASP A 158 14.54 10.80 -16.78
N VAL A 159 13.41 11.53 -16.78
CA VAL A 159 12.42 11.50 -17.85
C VAL A 159 12.67 12.66 -18.83
N HIS A 160 12.91 12.35 -20.09
CA HIS A 160 13.02 13.35 -21.15
C HIS A 160 11.65 13.75 -21.69
N LEU A 161 11.26 15.01 -21.48
CA LEU A 161 10.04 15.59 -22.03
C LEU A 161 10.36 16.43 -23.26
N SER A 162 9.59 16.26 -24.33
CA SER A 162 9.67 17.15 -25.49
C SER A 162 8.98 18.46 -25.14
N ARG A 163 9.70 19.59 -25.26
CA ARG A 163 9.07 20.90 -25.26
C ARG A 163 8.37 21.04 -26.62
N GLY A 164 7.07 20.82 -26.65
CA GLY A 164 6.29 21.07 -27.87
C GLY A 164 6.41 22.55 -28.21
N ASP A 165 6.86 22.85 -29.42
CA ASP A 165 6.78 24.18 -30.03
C ASP A 165 5.32 24.57 -30.29
#